data_AF-A0A7Y5T528-F1
#
_entry.id   AF-A0A7Y5T528-F1
#
_cell.length_a   1.000
_cell.length_b   1.000
_cell.length_c   1.000
_cell.angle_alpha   90.00
_cell.angle_beta   90.00
_cell.angle_gamma   90.00
#
_symmetry.space_group_name_H-M   'P 1'
#
loop_
_entity.id
_entity.type
_entity.pdbx_description
1 polymer ?
#
loop_
_entity_poly.entity_id
_entity_poly.type
_entity_poly.pdbx_seq_one_letter_code
_entity_poly.pdbx_strand_id
1 'polypeptide(L)'
;PDDGPTAAAWAVGAMELGATVCIAASPRCGGCPVADLCAWRGAGYPAYDGPPRRGQTYDGTDRQCRGRLLAVLRDADGPVHRSRLDEAWHVPEQRDRCLAWLVDDGLVARVAEDAYALP
;
A
#
# COMPACT_ATOMS: atom_id res chain seq x y z
N PRO A 1 10.88 19.60 -4.45
CA PRO A 1 12.16 19.98 -5.08
C PRO A 1 12.16 19.47 -6.52
N ASP A 2 12.69 20.25 -7.46
CA ASP A 2 12.60 19.91 -8.89
C ASP A 2 13.74 19.00 -9.36
N ASP A 3 14.83 18.89 -8.58
CA ASP A 3 15.91 17.94 -8.81
C ASP A 3 15.74 16.65 -7.97
N GLY A 4 16.11 15.52 -8.58
CA GLY A 4 15.99 14.19 -7.98
C GLY A 4 16.70 14.05 -6.62
N PRO A 5 17.97 14.44 -6.47
CA PRO A 5 18.69 14.31 -5.21
C PRO A 5 18.02 15.06 -4.05
N THR A 6 17.64 16.31 -4.26
CA THR A 6 16.96 17.10 -3.23
C THR A 6 15.56 16.56 -2.94
N ALA A 7 14.83 16.09 -3.97
CA ALA A 7 13.54 15.44 -3.78
C ALA A 7 13.67 14.17 -2.92
N ALA A 8 14.70 13.35 -3.17
CA ALA A 8 14.98 12.14 -2.37
C ALA A 8 15.32 12.48 -0.92
N ALA A 9 16.20 13.46 -0.68
CA ALA A 9 16.55 13.91 0.67
C ALA A 9 15.33 14.45 1.42
N TRP A 10 14.49 15.23 0.75
CA TRP A 10 13.24 15.73 1.32
C TRP A 10 12.27 14.61 1.69
N ALA A 11 12.09 13.61 0.81
CA ALA A 11 11.21 12.47 1.05
C ALA A 11 11.66 11.67 2.29
N VAL A 12 12.96 11.38 2.39
CA VAL A 12 13.54 10.69 3.57
C VAL A 12 13.33 11.52 4.84
N GLY A 13 13.65 12.82 4.80
CA GLY A 13 13.47 13.69 5.97
C GLY A 13 12.02 13.80 6.43
N ALA A 14 11.07 13.89 5.49
CA ALA A 14 9.64 13.94 5.80
C ALA A 14 9.13 12.62 6.40
N MET A 15 9.58 11.47 5.87
CA MET A 15 9.24 10.15 6.41
C MET A 15 9.77 9.96 7.84
N GLU A 16 11.04 10.29 8.09
CA GLU A 16 11.65 10.21 9.42
C GLU A 16 10.95 11.12 10.43
N LEU A 17 10.60 12.35 10.02
CA LEU A 17 9.83 13.27 10.87
C LEU A 17 8.48 12.67 11.27
N GLY A 18 7.75 12.08 10.31
CA GLY A 18 6.46 11.43 10.56
C GLY A 18 6.57 10.19 11.45
N ALA A 19 7.66 9.44 11.32
CA ALA A 19 7.90 8.22 12.08
C ALA A 19 8.35 8.47 13.53
N THR A 20 9.13 9.53 13.78
CA THR A 20 9.83 9.72 15.07
C THR A 20 9.34 10.91 15.88
N VAL A 21 8.72 11.91 15.24
CA VAL A 21 8.29 13.16 15.89
C VAL A 21 6.80 13.41 15.69
N CYS A 22 6.31 13.49 14.45
CA CYS A 22 4.93 13.85 14.11
C CYS A 22 4.01 12.60 14.08
N ILE A 23 4.08 11.78 15.13
CA ILE A 23 3.27 10.55 15.22
C ILE A 23 1.79 10.85 15.49
N ALA A 24 0.90 10.00 14.94
CA ALA A 24 -0.52 10.29 14.80
C ALA A 24 -1.28 10.59 16.11
N ALA A 25 -0.93 9.93 17.21
CA ALA A 25 -1.66 10.06 18.47
C ALA A 25 -1.00 11.01 19.49
N SER A 26 0.32 11.11 19.47
CA SER A 26 1.11 11.79 20.52
C SER A 26 2.38 12.44 19.95
N PRO A 27 2.24 13.47 19.10
CA PRO A 27 3.39 14.08 18.44
C PRO A 27 4.32 14.74 19.45
N ARG A 28 5.64 14.62 19.22
CA ARG A 28 6.70 15.17 20.07
C ARG A 28 7.01 16.63 19.69
N CYS A 29 6.00 17.49 19.72
CA CYS A 29 6.08 18.85 19.19
C CYS A 29 7.18 19.73 19.80
N GLY A 30 7.59 19.48 21.06
CA GLY A 30 8.65 20.25 21.72
C GLY A 30 10.03 20.15 21.07
N GLY A 31 10.31 19.07 20.33
CA GLY A 31 11.56 18.88 19.58
C GLY A 31 11.37 18.92 18.07
N CYS A 32 10.22 19.38 17.58
CA CYS A 32 9.92 19.35 16.15
C CYS A 32 10.72 20.42 15.39
N PRO A 33 11.55 20.05 14.38
CA PRO A 33 12.39 21.00 13.66
C PRO A 33 11.62 22.02 12.82
N VAL A 34 10.32 21.77 12.59
CA VAL A 34 9.42 22.65 11.83
C VAL A 34 8.32 23.25 12.71
N ALA A 35 8.51 23.26 14.04
CA ALA A 35 7.48 23.68 14.99
C ALA A 35 6.94 25.09 14.70
N ASP A 36 7.80 26.02 14.28
CA ASP A 36 7.43 27.42 14.03
C ASP A 36 6.74 27.63 12.66
N LEU A 37 6.81 26.63 11.78
CA LEU A 37 6.14 26.61 10.49
C LEU A 37 4.84 25.78 10.52
N CYS A 38 4.58 25.05 11.60
CA CYS A 38 3.48 24.10 11.70
C CYS A 38 2.14 24.82 11.96
N ALA A 39 1.30 24.91 10.93
CA ALA A 39 -0.03 25.54 11.03
C ALA A 39 -0.94 24.88 12.10
N TRP A 40 -0.90 23.55 12.23
CA TRP A 40 -1.69 22.82 13.23
C TRP A 40 -1.30 23.18 14.67
N ARG A 41 0.01 23.32 14.93
CA ARG A 41 0.52 23.82 16.21
C ARG A 41 0.15 25.29 16.41
N GLY A 42 0.30 26.12 15.38
CA GLY A 42 -0.09 27.54 15.42
C GLY A 42 -1.57 27.75 15.72
N ALA A 43 -2.43 26.81 15.34
CA ALA A 43 -3.85 26.78 15.66
C ALA A 43 -4.17 26.21 17.06
N GLY A 44 -3.17 25.84 17.87
CA GLY A 44 -3.36 25.36 19.23
C GLY A 44 -3.70 23.86 19.35
N TYR A 45 -3.25 23.04 18.40
CA TYR A 45 -3.48 21.58 18.40
C TYR A 45 -4.97 21.18 18.35
N PRO A 46 -5.77 21.73 17.41
CA PRO A 46 -7.18 21.38 17.34
C PRO A 46 -7.35 19.87 17.12
N ALA A 47 -8.32 19.29 17.82
CA ALA A 47 -8.72 17.91 17.63
C ALA A 47 -9.40 17.72 16.26
N TYR A 48 -9.32 16.51 15.72
CA TYR A 48 -10.09 16.16 14.54
C TYR A 48 -11.59 16.14 14.86
N ASP A 49 -12.36 16.93 14.13
CA ASP A 49 -13.81 17.13 14.29
C ASP A 49 -14.64 16.51 13.15
N GLY A 50 -13.99 15.83 12.20
CA GLY A 50 -14.64 15.16 11.09
C GLY A 50 -15.26 13.80 11.46
N PRO A 51 -15.99 13.18 10.51
CA PRO A 51 -16.60 11.87 10.74
C PRO A 51 -15.53 10.81 11.05
N PRO A 52 -15.83 9.81 11.89
CA PRO A 52 -14.89 8.74 12.15
C PRO A 52 -14.49 8.08 10.83
N ARG A 53 -13.18 7.87 10.64
CA ARG A 53 -12.68 7.15 9.47
C ARG A 53 -13.28 5.74 9.50
N ARG A 54 -14.16 5.44 8.54
CA ARG A 54 -14.67 4.08 8.33
C ARG A 54 -13.53 3.25 7.75
N GLY A 55 -12.97 2.37 8.58
CA GLY A 55 -12.04 1.36 8.09
C GLY A 55 -12.78 0.40 7.16
N GLN A 56 -12.24 0.17 5.96
CA GLN A 56 -12.66 -0.97 5.15
C GLN A 56 -12.19 -2.24 5.85
N THR A 57 -13.09 -3.21 6.04
CA THR A 57 -12.70 -4.54 6.51
C THR A 57 -11.75 -5.17 5.50
N TYR A 58 -10.74 -5.89 5.96
CA TYR A 58 -9.81 -6.56 5.05
C TYR A 58 -10.49 -7.64 4.21
N ASP A 59 -11.42 -8.36 4.84
CA ASP A 59 -12.12 -9.47 4.20
C ASP A 59 -12.99 -9.01 3.04
N GLY A 60 -12.89 -9.71 1.91
CA GLY A 60 -13.61 -9.44 0.66
C GLY A 60 -12.97 -8.37 -0.22
N THR A 61 -11.85 -7.75 0.18
CA THR A 61 -11.25 -6.65 -0.58
C THR A 61 -10.37 -7.13 -1.74
N ASP A 62 -10.22 -6.27 -2.75
CA ASP A 62 -9.26 -6.50 -3.85
C ASP A 62 -7.83 -6.66 -3.31
N ARG A 63 -7.49 -5.97 -2.21
CA ARG A 63 -6.20 -6.16 -1.52
C ARG A 63 -6.04 -7.59 -1.00
N GLN A 64 -7.07 -8.16 -0.39
CA GLN A 64 -7.03 -9.54 0.08
C GLN A 64 -6.93 -10.52 -1.09
N CYS A 65 -7.75 -10.34 -2.13
CA CYS A 65 -7.75 -11.19 -3.33
C CYS A 65 -6.35 -11.21 -3.99
N ARG A 66 -5.76 -10.04 -4.27
CA ARG A 66 -4.39 -9.92 -4.81
C ARG A 66 -3.36 -10.62 -3.93
N GLY A 67 -3.46 -10.46 -2.61
CA GLY A 67 -2.58 -11.11 -1.65
C GLY A 67 -2.65 -12.64 -1.70
N ARG A 68 -3.86 -13.21 -1.85
CA ARG A 68 -4.06 -14.65 -2.01
C ARG A 68 -3.48 -15.18 -3.31
N LEU A 69 -3.67 -14.47 -4.42
CA LEU A 69 -3.10 -14.85 -5.73
C LEU A 69 -1.56 -14.84 -5.71
N LEU A 70 -0.97 -13.79 -5.15
CA LEU A 70 0.49 -13.68 -4.99
C LEU A 70 1.05 -14.75 -4.05
N ALA A 71 0.30 -15.18 -3.03
CA ALA A 71 0.73 -16.27 -2.16
C ALA A 71 0.86 -17.58 -2.93
N VAL A 72 -0.13 -17.94 -3.75
CA VAL A 72 -0.05 -19.15 -4.60
C VAL A 72 1.15 -19.12 -5.54
N LEU A 73 1.44 -17.96 -6.15
CA LEU A 73 2.58 -17.81 -7.06
C LEU A 73 3.93 -17.89 -6.32
N ARG A 74 4.03 -17.38 -5.09
CA ARG A 74 5.25 -17.47 -4.27
C ARG A 74 5.52 -18.87 -3.75
N ASP A 75 4.45 -19.63 -3.48
CA ASP A 75 4.56 -20.99 -2.95
C ASP A 75 4.82 -22.04 -4.05
N ALA A 76 4.83 -21.65 -5.33
CA ALA A 76 5.09 -22.53 -6.45
C ALA A 76 6.54 -22.41 -6.95
N ASP A 77 7.17 -23.53 -7.28
CA ASP A 77 8.54 -23.59 -7.83
C ASP A 77 8.64 -23.17 -9.31
N GLY A 78 7.53 -22.75 -9.93
CA GLY A 78 7.47 -22.41 -11.36
C GLY A 78 6.10 -21.88 -11.78
N PRO A 79 5.84 -21.80 -13.10
CA PRO A 79 4.56 -21.31 -13.61
C PRO A 79 3.35 -22.01 -13.01
N VAL A 80 2.39 -21.23 -12.54
CA VAL A 80 1.13 -21.67 -11.95
C VAL A 80 0.04 -21.65 -13.01
N HIS A 81 -0.61 -22.79 -13.20
CA HIS A 81 -1.78 -22.90 -14.06
C HIS A 81 -2.97 -22.10 -13.48
N ARG A 82 -3.77 -21.48 -14.36
CA ARG A 82 -4.92 -20.63 -13.99
C ARG A 82 -5.87 -21.30 -12.98
N SER A 83 -6.12 -22.59 -13.14
CA SER A 83 -7.00 -23.34 -12.23
C SER A 83 -6.59 -23.27 -10.75
N ARG A 84 -5.29 -23.22 -10.42
CA ARG A 84 -4.85 -23.06 -9.02
C ARG A 84 -5.13 -21.66 -8.47
N LEU A 85 -5.04 -20.64 -9.33
CA LEU A 85 -5.41 -19.27 -8.96
C LEU A 85 -6.92 -19.15 -8.79
N ASP A 86 -7.68 -19.91 -9.56
CA ASP A 86 -9.13 -19.96 -9.46
C ASP A 86 -9.60 -20.49 -8.10
N GLU A 87 -8.90 -21.47 -7.54
CA GLU A 87 -9.14 -22.02 -6.21
C GLU A 87 -8.77 -21.05 -5.08
N ALA A 88 -7.87 -20.09 -5.32
CA ALA A 88 -7.40 -19.14 -4.30
C ALA A 88 -8.45 -18.09 -3.93
N TRP A 89 -9.46 -17.88 -4.78
CA TRP A 89 -10.50 -16.87 -4.58
C TRP A 89 -11.82 -17.24 -5.25
N HIS A 90 -12.90 -17.26 -4.45
CA HIS A 90 -14.21 -17.78 -4.84
C HIS A 90 -15.06 -16.85 -5.71
N VAL A 91 -14.69 -15.56 -5.86
CA VAL A 91 -15.43 -14.58 -6.68
C VAL A 91 -14.71 -14.40 -8.02
N PRO A 92 -15.19 -14.99 -9.13
CA PRO A 92 -14.45 -15.03 -10.40
C PRO A 92 -14.16 -13.63 -10.98
N GLU A 93 -15.14 -12.73 -10.97
CA GLU A 93 -15.01 -11.40 -11.57
C GLU A 93 -13.98 -10.55 -10.82
N GLN A 94 -13.92 -10.70 -9.50
CA GLN A 94 -12.94 -10.02 -8.66
C GLN A 94 -11.54 -10.60 -8.87
N ARG A 95 -11.42 -11.92 -8.93
CA ARG A 95 -10.18 -12.63 -9.19
C ARG A 95 -9.58 -12.23 -10.53
N ASP A 96 -10.37 -12.27 -11.59
CA ASP A 96 -9.92 -11.95 -12.95
C ASP A 96 -9.48 -10.48 -13.05
N ARG A 97 -10.23 -9.55 -12.45
CA ARG A 97 -9.81 -8.14 -12.35
C ARG A 97 -8.51 -7.97 -11.57
N CYS A 98 -8.38 -8.62 -10.42
CA CYS A 98 -7.17 -8.54 -9.59
C CYS A 98 -5.95 -9.12 -10.30
N LEU A 99 -6.12 -10.23 -11.02
CA LEU A 99 -5.05 -10.85 -11.80
C LEU A 99 -4.62 -9.95 -12.97
N ALA A 100 -5.57 -9.32 -13.66
CA ALA A 100 -5.27 -8.34 -14.72
C ALA A 100 -4.46 -7.15 -14.18
N TRP A 101 -4.85 -6.57 -13.03
CA TRP A 101 -4.09 -5.49 -12.40
C TRP A 101 -2.69 -5.92 -11.94
N LEU A 102 -2.54 -7.14 -11.42
CA LEU A 102 -1.22 -7.66 -11.05
C LEU A 102 -0.29 -7.79 -12.27
N VAL A 103 -0.84 -8.13 -13.43
CA VAL A 103 -0.07 -8.17 -14.69
C VAL A 103 0.27 -6.77 -15.17
N ASP A 104 -0.69 -5.84 -15.15
CA ASP A 104 -0.48 -4.44 -15.54
C ASP A 104 0.56 -3.73 -14.64
N ASP A 105 0.50 -3.97 -13.33
CA ASP A 105 1.46 -3.49 -12.34
C ASP A 105 2.86 -4.14 -12.47
N GLY A 106 3.03 -5.13 -13.36
CA GLY A 106 4.28 -5.87 -13.54
C GLY A 106 4.65 -6.75 -12.34
N LEU A 107 3.68 -7.11 -11.50
CA LEU A 107 3.89 -7.98 -10.32
C LEU A 107 3.70 -9.47 -10.63
N VAL A 108 3.08 -9.79 -11.76
CA VAL A 108 2.84 -11.14 -12.27
C VAL A 108 3.01 -11.12 -13.78
N ALA A 109 3.59 -12.16 -14.37
CA ALA A 109 3.70 -12.34 -15.80
C ALA A 109 2.78 -13.47 -16.28
N ARG A 110 2.09 -13.27 -17.40
CA ARG A 110 1.40 -14.34 -18.12
C ARG A 110 2.39 -15.01 -19.07
N VAL A 111 2.83 -16.22 -18.74
CA VAL A 111 3.87 -16.96 -19.49
C VAL A 111 3.30 -17.94 -20.53
N ALA A 112 2.01 -18.27 -20.43
CA ALA A 112 1.26 -19.00 -21.45
C ALA A 112 -0.24 -18.64 -21.39
N GLU A 113 -1.04 -19.22 -22.29
CA GLU A 113 -2.49 -18.99 -22.39
C GLU A 113 -3.26 -19.30 -21.09
N ASP A 114 -2.74 -20.16 -20.21
CA ASP A 114 -3.31 -20.41 -18.88
C ASP A 114 -2.24 -20.57 -17.80
N ALA A 115 -1.07 -19.94 -17.97
CA ALA A 115 0.01 -20.02 -16.98
C ALA A 115 0.54 -18.64 -16.58
N TYR A 116 0.78 -18.48 -15.29
CA TYR A 116 1.24 -17.24 -14.65
C TYR A 116 2.46 -17.50 -13.78
N ALA A 117 3.39 -16.55 -13.71
CA ALA A 117 4.57 -16.63 -12.86
C ALA A 117 4.84 -15.27 -12.21
N LEU A 118 5.69 -15.23 -11.19
CA LEU A 118 6.31 -13.98 -10.76
C LEU A 118 7.28 -13.50 -11.87
N PRO A 119 7.55 -12.18 -11.99
CA PRO A 119 8.41 -11.61 -13.02
C PRO A 119 9.86 -12.10 -12.96
#